data_AF-A0A4S3B652-F1
#
_entry.id   AF-A0A4S3B652-F1
#
_cell.length_a   1.000
_cell.length_b   1.000
_cell.length_c   1.000
_cell.angle_alpha   90.00
_cell.angle_beta   90.00
_cell.angle_gamma   90.00
#
_symmetry.space_group_name_H-M   'P 1'
#
loop_
_entity.id
_entity.type
_entity.pdbx_description
1 polymer ?
#
loop_
_entity_poly.entity_id
_entity_poly.type
_entity_poly.pdbx_seq_one_letter_code
_entity_poly.pdbx_strand_id
1 'polypeptide(L)'
;MSIIQQPTLFDIQILQELEIEAKYQEIFSPLELTPLVALFQKENIVGAPVTINYEAALRAVLVSFLEGIPTIKALVMRIKQDVRFKLSLGFLFGDRDPSEATFSRILHVLSQRIDVLINLNCLIIKSIDSEFNILSEDIAFDATAVEAHTKPVKRDKQKISSTCKQHSMKTNELSKELTIEPQWG
;
A
#
# COMPACT_ATOMS: atom_id res chain seq x y z
N MET A 1 3.18 -7.69 -26.86
CA MET A 1 3.47 -6.99 -25.59
C MET A 1 2.96 -7.87 -24.47
N SER A 2 3.85 -8.39 -23.61
CA SER A 2 3.43 -9.17 -22.44
C SER A 2 3.20 -8.22 -21.27
N ILE A 3 1.94 -8.05 -20.89
CA ILE A 3 1.58 -7.39 -19.64
C ILE A 3 2.01 -8.33 -18.51
N ILE A 4 3.00 -7.91 -17.73
CA ILE A 4 3.41 -8.62 -16.51
C ILE A 4 2.42 -8.19 -15.43
N GLN A 5 1.48 -9.07 -15.08
CA GLN A 5 0.65 -8.87 -13.90
C GLN A 5 1.45 -9.38 -12.70
N GLN A 6 1.81 -8.48 -11.78
CA GLN A 6 2.30 -8.90 -10.48
C GLN A 6 1.12 -9.52 -9.71
N PRO A 7 1.17 -10.79 -9.32
CA PRO A 7 0.15 -11.36 -8.45
C PRO A 7 0.24 -10.64 -7.10
N THR A 8 -0.85 -10.02 -6.68
CA THR A 8 -0.99 -9.50 -5.31
C THR A 8 -0.88 -10.68 -4.34
N LEU A 9 -0.15 -10.49 -3.24
CA LEU A 9 0.21 -11.57 -2.31
C LEU A 9 -1.02 -12.32 -1.75
N PHE A 10 -2.21 -11.70 -1.75
CA PHE A 10 -3.51 -12.35 -1.56
C PHE A 10 -4.59 -11.65 -2.42
N ASP A 11 -5.41 -12.43 -3.15
CA ASP A 11 -6.64 -11.94 -3.78
C ASP A 11 -7.79 -12.04 -2.77
N ILE A 12 -8.74 -11.10 -2.77
CA ILE A 12 -9.93 -11.14 -1.87
C ILE A 12 -10.70 -12.45 -2.04
N GLN A 13 -10.63 -13.02 -3.24
CA GLN A 13 -11.21 -14.32 -3.60
C GLN A 13 -10.54 -15.46 -2.81
N ILE A 14 -9.21 -15.47 -2.69
CA ILE A 14 -8.46 -16.46 -1.91
C ILE A 14 -8.84 -16.35 -0.42
N LEU A 15 -8.98 -15.13 0.10
CA LEU A 15 -9.44 -14.91 1.49
C LEU A 15 -10.89 -15.38 1.74
N GLN A 16 -11.73 -15.44 0.70
CA GLN A 16 -13.10 -15.96 0.81
C GLN A 16 -13.16 -17.49 0.83
N GLU A 17 -12.16 -18.16 0.25
CA GLU A 17 -12.04 -19.62 0.20
C GLU A 17 -11.40 -20.23 1.47
N LEU A 18 -10.72 -19.40 2.28
CA LEU A 18 -10.11 -19.83 3.54
C LEU A 18 -11.15 -20.25 4.59
N GLU A 19 -10.72 -21.14 5.50
CA GLU A 19 -11.46 -21.43 6.72
C GLU A 19 -11.67 -20.14 7.54
N ILE A 20 -12.84 -20.04 8.17
CA ILE A 20 -13.32 -18.83 8.86
C ILE A 20 -12.29 -18.32 9.88
N GLU A 21 -11.59 -19.23 10.58
CA GLU A 21 -10.56 -18.91 11.57
C GLU A 21 -9.35 -18.21 10.94
N ALA A 22 -8.78 -18.80 9.89
CA ALA A 22 -7.64 -18.23 9.18
C ALA A 22 -8.00 -16.89 8.53
N LYS A 23 -9.19 -16.80 7.92
CA LYS A 23 -9.70 -15.57 7.31
C LYS A 23 -9.74 -14.41 8.30
N TYR A 24 -10.33 -14.61 9.48
CA TYR A 24 -10.43 -13.54 10.47
C TYR A 24 -9.10 -13.23 11.12
N GLN A 25 -8.23 -14.22 11.30
CA GLN A 25 -6.88 -13.97 11.79
C GLN A 25 -6.11 -13.05 10.86
N GLU A 26 -6.14 -13.30 9.54
CA GLU A 26 -5.48 -12.44 8.55
C GLU A 26 -6.09 -11.03 8.51
N ILE A 27 -7.42 -10.91 8.58
CA ILE A 27 -8.11 -9.61 8.57
C ILE A 27 -7.80 -8.79 9.83
N PHE A 28 -7.69 -9.44 10.99
CA PHE A 28 -7.42 -8.75 12.26
C PHE A 28 -5.94 -8.55 12.56
N SER A 29 -5.03 -9.26 11.90
CA SER A 29 -3.59 -9.15 12.16
C SER A 29 -3.02 -7.74 11.98
N PRO A 30 -3.41 -6.93 10.96
CA PRO A 30 -2.90 -5.56 10.82
C PRO A 30 -3.71 -4.53 11.63
N LEU A 31 -4.84 -4.91 12.23
CA LEU A 31 -5.78 -3.98 12.86
C LEU A 31 -5.50 -3.84 14.36
N GLU A 32 -4.93 -2.71 14.78
CA GLU A 32 -4.78 -2.38 16.20
C GLU A 32 -6.11 -1.87 16.79
N LEU A 33 -6.85 -2.74 17.48
CA LEU A 33 -8.15 -2.41 18.09
C LEU A 33 -8.03 -1.85 19.52
N THR A 34 -6.84 -1.82 20.10
CA THR A 34 -6.57 -1.34 21.47
C THR A 34 -7.21 0.03 21.77
N PRO A 35 -7.12 1.04 20.86
CA PRO A 35 -7.70 2.36 21.12
C PRO A 35 -9.23 2.34 21.18
N LEU A 36 -9.89 1.42 20.47
CA LEU A 36 -11.35 1.26 20.52
C LEU A 36 -11.78 0.54 21.80
N VAL A 37 -11.04 -0.50 22.20
CA VAL A 37 -11.31 -1.23 23.43
C VAL A 37 -11.19 -0.31 24.65
N ALA A 38 -10.21 0.60 24.64
CA ALA A 38 -10.01 1.60 25.69
C ALA A 38 -11.24 2.49 25.94
N LEU A 39 -12.09 2.73 24.93
CA LEU A 39 -13.33 3.51 25.08
C LEU A 39 -14.37 2.86 25.99
N PHE A 40 -14.27 1.54 26.16
CA PHE A 40 -15.20 0.74 26.96
C PHE A 40 -14.59 0.26 28.27
N GLN A 41 -13.31 0.56 28.50
CA GLN A 41 -12.65 0.29 29.76
C GLN A 41 -13.17 1.22 30.84
N LYS A 42 -13.26 0.69 32.05
CA LYS A 42 -13.72 1.45 33.20
C LYS A 42 -12.60 2.37 33.69
N GLU A 43 -12.93 3.63 33.93
CA GLU A 43 -11.98 4.63 34.45
C GLU A 43 -11.48 4.28 35.86
N ASN A 44 -12.31 3.62 36.67
CA ASN A 44 -12.01 3.29 38.06
C ASN A 44 -11.89 1.77 38.28
N ILE A 45 -10.86 1.34 39.02
CA ILE A 45 -10.61 -0.08 39.36
C ILE A 45 -11.71 -0.65 40.28
N VAL A 46 -12.39 0.19 41.06
CA VAL A 46 -13.36 -0.23 42.08
C VAL A 46 -14.77 -0.47 41.54
N GLY A 47 -15.35 -1.64 41.82
CA GLY A 47 -16.75 -2.02 41.50
C GLY A 47 -16.84 -3.32 40.69
N ALA A 48 -18.04 -3.64 40.19
CA ALA A 48 -18.24 -4.88 39.44
C ALA A 48 -17.31 -4.98 38.22
N PRO A 49 -16.72 -6.17 37.96
CA PRO A 49 -15.83 -6.37 36.82
C PRO A 49 -16.61 -6.21 35.51
N VAL A 50 -15.91 -5.76 34.48
CA VAL A 50 -16.44 -5.79 33.11
C VAL A 50 -16.65 -7.24 32.71
N THR A 51 -17.90 -7.60 32.43
CA THR A 51 -18.30 -9.00 32.16
C THR A 51 -18.25 -9.36 30.68
N ILE A 52 -18.01 -8.39 29.80
CA ILE A 52 -18.13 -8.55 28.35
C ILE A 52 -16.76 -8.36 27.73
N ASN A 53 -16.39 -9.29 26.85
CA ASN A 53 -15.22 -9.18 26.01
C ASN A 53 -15.48 -8.16 24.88
N TYR A 54 -15.11 -6.90 25.12
CA TYR A 54 -15.35 -5.80 24.19
C TYR A 54 -14.52 -5.92 22.91
N GLU A 55 -13.33 -6.52 22.98
CA GLU A 55 -12.50 -6.74 21.80
C GLU A 55 -13.17 -7.70 20.83
N ALA A 56 -13.62 -8.86 21.32
CA ALA A 56 -14.36 -9.83 20.51
C ALA A 56 -15.70 -9.26 20.01
N ALA A 57 -16.37 -8.42 20.80
CA ALA A 57 -17.59 -7.73 20.37
C ALA A 57 -17.34 -6.70 19.26
N LEU A 58 -16.24 -5.94 19.32
CA LEU A 58 -15.85 -5.00 18.26
C LEU A 58 -15.48 -5.74 16.98
N ARG A 59 -14.72 -6.84 17.09
CA ARG A 59 -14.44 -7.75 15.98
C ARG A 59 -15.73 -8.27 15.36
N ALA A 60 -16.73 -8.65 16.16
CA ALA A 60 -18.03 -9.11 15.68
C ALA A 60 -18.77 -8.02 14.87
N VAL A 61 -18.70 -6.77 15.31
CA VAL A 61 -19.27 -5.63 14.56
C VAL A 61 -18.56 -5.44 13.22
N LEU A 62 -17.23 -5.51 13.19
CA LEU A 62 -16.46 -5.41 11.94
C LEU A 62 -16.80 -6.55 10.97
N VAL A 63 -16.82 -7.79 11.45
CA VAL A 63 -17.23 -8.95 10.63
C VAL A 63 -18.65 -8.81 10.12
N SER A 64 -19.57 -8.23 10.90
CA SER A 64 -20.93 -8.02 10.43
C SER A 64 -21.00 -7.15 9.17
N PHE A 65 -20.12 -6.16 9.04
CA PHE A 65 -20.01 -5.36 7.82
C PHE A 65 -19.32 -6.13 6.69
N LEU A 66 -18.28 -6.90 7.00
CA LEU A 66 -17.53 -7.69 6.01
C LEU A 66 -18.38 -8.81 5.38
N GLU A 67 -19.18 -9.51 6.17
CA GLU A 67 -20.05 -10.59 5.72
C GLU A 67 -21.45 -10.10 5.30
N GLY A 68 -21.75 -8.81 5.46
CA GLY A 68 -23.04 -8.23 5.08
C GLY A 68 -24.21 -8.73 5.94
N ILE A 69 -23.99 -8.96 7.24
CA ILE A 69 -25.06 -9.36 8.17
C ILE A 69 -26.00 -8.15 8.37
N PRO A 70 -27.28 -8.25 7.97
CA PRO A 70 -28.12 -7.06 7.80
C PRO A 70 -28.59 -6.44 9.12
N THR A 71 -28.61 -7.20 10.22
CA THR A 71 -29.14 -6.72 11.51
C THR A 71 -28.32 -7.22 12.70
N ILE A 72 -28.28 -6.43 13.76
CA ILE A 72 -27.66 -6.79 15.05
C ILE A 72 -28.29 -8.07 15.62
N LYS A 73 -29.60 -8.24 15.45
CA LYS A 73 -30.31 -9.46 15.86
C LYS A 73 -29.78 -10.71 15.16
N ALA A 74 -29.57 -10.62 13.85
CA ALA A 74 -28.97 -11.72 13.08
C ALA A 74 -27.53 -12.02 13.55
N LEU A 75 -26.74 -10.99 13.86
CA LEU A 75 -25.40 -11.15 14.42
C LEU A 75 -25.43 -11.89 15.77
N VAL A 76 -26.26 -11.44 16.71
CA VAL A 76 -26.42 -12.08 18.03
C VAL A 76 -26.89 -13.53 17.89
N MET A 77 -27.83 -13.79 16.99
CA MET A 77 -28.33 -15.13 16.72
C MET A 77 -27.22 -16.04 16.16
N ARG A 78 -26.41 -15.54 15.24
CA ARG A 78 -25.28 -16.28 14.68
C ARG A 78 -24.20 -16.58 15.71
N ILE A 79 -23.84 -15.62 16.57
CA ILE A 79 -22.88 -15.84 17.67
C ILE A 79 -23.34 -16.97 18.61
N LYS A 80 -24.65 -17.07 18.86
CA LYS A 80 -25.21 -18.13 19.72
C LYS A 80 -25.27 -19.50 19.07
N GLN A 81 -25.52 -19.54 17.76
CA GLN A 81 -25.74 -20.78 17.02
C GLN A 81 -24.44 -21.40 16.50
N ASP A 82 -23.49 -20.56 16.07
CA ASP A 82 -22.25 -20.98 15.45
C ASP A 82 -21.06 -20.75 16.39
N VAL A 83 -20.64 -21.84 17.04
CA VAL A 83 -19.51 -21.83 17.97
C VAL A 83 -18.20 -21.51 17.25
N ARG A 84 -18.01 -21.94 16.00
CA ARG A 84 -16.78 -21.65 15.23
C ARG A 84 -16.70 -20.15 14.93
N PHE A 85 -17.82 -19.57 14.52
CA PHE A 85 -17.93 -18.12 14.35
C PHE A 85 -17.62 -17.38 15.66
N LYS A 86 -18.17 -17.84 16.79
CA LYS A 86 -17.90 -17.24 18.11
C LYS A 86 -16.41 -17.29 18.48
N LEU A 87 -15.77 -18.45 18.34
CA LEU A 87 -14.36 -18.64 18.70
C LEU A 87 -13.41 -17.86 17.79
N SER A 88 -13.67 -17.84 16.47
CA SER A 88 -12.86 -17.11 15.50
C SER A 88 -12.86 -15.59 15.71
N LEU A 89 -13.91 -15.05 16.33
CA LEU A 89 -13.97 -13.63 16.76
C LEU A 89 -13.14 -13.35 18.02
N GLY A 90 -12.68 -14.38 18.74
CA GLY A 90 -11.91 -14.26 19.97
C GLY A 90 -12.73 -14.34 21.26
N PHE A 91 -13.99 -14.76 21.21
CA PHE A 91 -14.74 -15.09 22.42
C PHE A 91 -14.27 -16.42 23.00
N LEU A 92 -14.15 -16.50 24.32
CA LEU A 92 -13.90 -17.75 25.01
C LEU A 92 -15.22 -18.54 25.22
N PHE A 93 -15.13 -19.85 25.44
CA PHE A 93 -16.29 -20.68 25.75
C PHE A 93 -17.06 -20.21 26.99
N GLY A 94 -16.35 -19.70 28.00
CA GLY A 94 -16.93 -19.18 29.24
C GLY A 94 -17.42 -17.73 29.15
N ASP A 95 -17.15 -17.03 28.06
CA ASP A 95 -17.56 -15.64 27.91
C ASP A 95 -19.07 -15.52 27.74
N ARG A 96 -19.63 -14.50 28.38
CA ARG A 96 -21.03 -14.13 28.23
C ARG A 96 -21.29 -13.60 26.82
N ASP A 97 -22.28 -14.18 26.15
CA ASP A 97 -22.69 -13.69 24.82
C ASP A 97 -23.20 -12.24 24.90
N PRO A 98 -22.72 -11.35 24.02
CA PRO A 98 -23.23 -9.99 23.95
C PRO A 98 -24.71 -10.00 23.53
N SER A 99 -25.49 -9.16 24.21
CA SER A 99 -26.90 -8.93 23.88
C SER A 99 -27.06 -7.87 22.78
N GLU A 100 -28.23 -7.78 22.17
CA GLU A 100 -28.55 -6.71 21.21
C GLU A 100 -28.32 -5.32 21.83
N ALA A 101 -28.74 -5.12 23.08
CA ALA A 101 -28.52 -3.87 23.81
C ALA A 101 -27.05 -3.57 24.06
N THR A 102 -26.20 -4.59 24.18
CA THR A 102 -24.74 -4.42 24.28
C THR A 102 -24.20 -3.83 22.99
N PHE A 103 -24.57 -4.39 21.84
CA PHE A 103 -24.15 -3.89 20.53
C PHE A 103 -24.68 -2.49 20.24
N SER A 104 -25.93 -2.19 20.61
CA SER A 104 -26.46 -0.82 20.49
C SER A 104 -25.65 0.19 21.30
N ARG A 105 -25.23 -0.15 22.53
CA ARG A 105 -24.35 0.72 23.33
C ARG A 105 -22.98 0.89 22.68
N ILE A 106 -22.39 -0.17 22.15
CA ILE A 106 -21.10 -0.11 21.45
C ILE A 106 -21.19 0.86 20.26
N LEU A 107 -22.17 0.67 19.39
CA LEU A 107 -22.38 1.53 18.22
C LEU A 107 -22.66 2.99 18.64
N HIS A 108 -23.40 3.20 19.72
CA HIS A 108 -23.65 4.53 20.24
C HIS A 108 -22.36 5.23 20.70
N VAL A 109 -21.51 4.55 21.47
CA VAL A 109 -20.21 5.10 21.90
C VAL A 109 -19.30 5.39 20.69
N LEU A 110 -19.25 4.48 19.72
CA LEU A 110 -18.49 4.69 18.49
C LEU A 110 -19.00 5.91 17.71
N SER A 111 -20.32 6.10 17.64
CA SER A 111 -20.92 7.27 16.97
C SER A 111 -20.63 8.60 17.66
N GLN A 112 -20.35 8.59 18.98
CA GLN A 112 -19.95 9.79 19.72
C GLN A 112 -18.45 10.08 19.60
N ARG A 113 -17.63 9.05 19.35
CA ARG A 113 -16.15 9.13 19.33
C ARG A 113 -15.59 8.88 17.93
N ILE A 114 -16.16 9.57 16.95
CA ILE A 114 -15.78 9.48 15.53
C ILE A 114 -14.29 9.83 15.34
N ASP A 115 -13.76 10.75 16.14
CA ASP A 115 -12.34 11.17 16.09
C ASP A 115 -11.38 9.97 16.23
N VAL A 116 -11.71 9.01 17.09
CA VAL A 116 -10.88 7.82 17.31
C VAL A 116 -10.89 6.91 16.07
N LEU A 117 -12.06 6.76 15.42
CA LEU A 117 -12.19 5.99 14.19
C LEU A 117 -11.41 6.63 13.04
N ILE A 118 -11.47 7.96 12.92
CA ILE A 118 -10.69 8.71 11.91
C ILE A 118 -9.20 8.49 12.14
N ASN A 119 -8.74 8.62 13.39
CA ASN A 119 -7.33 8.43 13.72
C ASN A 119 -6.84 7.01 13.39
N LEU A 120 -7.64 5.99 13.71
CA LEU A 120 -7.33 4.60 13.35
C LEU A 120 -7.27 4.41 11.84
N ASN A 121 -8.22 4.97 11.09
CA ASN A 121 -8.19 4.90 9.64
C ASN A 121 -6.93 5.57 9.07
N CYS A 122 -6.54 6.74 9.60
CA CYS A 122 -5.30 7.39 9.20
C CYS A 122 -4.06 6.56 9.53
N LEU A 123 -4.04 5.84 10.66
CA LEU A 123 -2.93 4.94 11.01
C LEU A 123 -2.84 3.75 10.04
N ILE A 124 -3.98 3.15 9.69
CA ILE A 124 -4.05 2.05 8.71
C ILE A 124 -3.59 2.53 7.33
N ILE A 125 -4.03 3.70 6.88
CA ILE A 125 -3.59 4.27 5.60
C ILE A 125 -2.07 4.50 5.59
N LYS A 126 -1.52 5.02 6.70
CA LYS A 126 -0.07 5.22 6.84
C LYS A 126 0.71 3.90 6.86
N SER A 127 0.19 2.85 7.50
CA SER A 127 0.86 1.55 7.50
C SER A 127 0.87 0.95 6.10
N ILE A 128 -0.26 1.00 5.39
CA ILE A 128 -0.36 0.58 3.99
C ILE A 128 0.63 1.35 3.12
N ASP A 129 0.69 2.67 3.26
CA ASP A 129 1.64 3.46 2.49
C ASP A 129 3.10 3.13 2.82
N SER A 130 3.43 2.90 4.09
CA SER A 130 4.78 2.51 4.48
C SER A 130 5.21 1.14 3.94
N GLU A 131 4.27 0.21 3.78
CA GLU A 131 4.55 -1.14 3.29
C GLU A 131 4.60 -1.22 1.76
N PHE A 132 3.69 -0.51 1.09
CA PHE A 132 3.48 -0.64 -0.35
C PHE A 132 3.89 0.59 -1.16
N ASN A 133 4.22 1.70 -0.49
CA ASN A 133 4.65 2.96 -1.09
C ASN A 133 3.69 3.42 -2.22
N ILE A 134 2.38 3.28 -1.97
CA ILE A 134 1.31 3.51 -2.95
C ILE A 134 0.99 4.99 -3.10
N LEU A 135 1.09 5.77 -2.01
CA LEU A 135 0.72 7.18 -1.99
C LEU A 135 1.88 8.11 -2.37
N SER A 136 3.09 7.57 -2.59
CA SER A 136 4.18 8.36 -3.15
C SER A 136 3.84 8.79 -4.57
N GLU A 137 4.08 10.06 -4.89
CA GLU A 137 3.99 10.57 -6.25
C GLU A 137 4.85 9.74 -7.20
N ASP A 138 4.35 9.45 -8.42
CA ASP A 138 5.13 8.89 -9.51
C ASP A 138 6.26 9.87 -9.86
N ILE A 139 7.43 9.68 -9.25
CA ILE A 139 8.63 10.45 -9.60
C ILE A 139 9.12 9.92 -10.95
N ALA A 140 8.71 10.60 -12.02
CA ALA A 140 9.29 10.40 -13.33
C ALA A 140 10.76 10.88 -13.31
N PHE A 141 11.69 9.96 -13.14
CA PHE A 141 13.10 10.21 -13.41
C PHE A 141 13.29 10.26 -14.93
N ASP A 142 13.21 11.46 -15.51
CA ASP A 142 13.66 11.64 -16.88
C ASP A 142 15.18 11.50 -16.88
N ALA A 143 15.68 10.40 -17.44
CA ALA A 143 17.11 10.21 -17.68
C ALA A 143 17.55 11.09 -18.86
N THR A 144 17.43 12.41 -18.73
CA THR A 144 17.86 13.32 -19.78
C THR A 144 19.39 13.38 -19.80
N ALA A 145 19.94 12.99 -20.95
CA ALA A 145 21.34 13.01 -21.37
C ALA A 145 22.30 12.15 -20.52
N VAL A 146 22.41 10.88 -20.89
CA VAL A 146 23.69 10.17 -20.75
C VAL A 146 24.71 10.99 -21.55
N GLU A 147 25.58 11.75 -20.87
CA GLU A 147 26.77 12.29 -21.50
C GLU A 147 27.53 11.09 -22.06
N ALA A 148 27.61 10.98 -23.39
CA ALA A 148 28.40 9.93 -24.01
C ALA A 148 29.80 9.94 -23.39
N HIS A 149 30.26 8.80 -22.88
CA HIS A 149 31.55 8.65 -22.19
C HIS A 149 32.71 9.24 -23.01
N THR A 150 32.56 9.25 -24.34
CA THR A 150 33.45 9.91 -25.29
C THR A 150 32.76 11.11 -25.91
N LYS A 151 33.07 12.32 -25.42
CA LYS A 151 32.84 13.56 -26.19
C LYS A 151 33.73 13.51 -27.45
N PRO A 152 33.20 13.74 -28.66
CA PRO A 152 34.05 13.79 -29.85
C PRO A 152 35.06 14.93 -29.68
N VAL A 153 36.34 14.59 -29.58
CA VAL A 153 37.42 15.57 -29.49
C VAL A 153 37.38 16.40 -30.77
N LYS A 154 37.26 17.73 -30.65
CA LYS A 154 37.38 18.65 -31.78
C LYS A 154 38.78 18.45 -32.38
N ARG A 155 38.88 17.77 -33.51
CA ARG A 155 40.12 17.73 -34.30
C ARG A 155 40.29 19.10 -34.95
N ASP A 156 41.45 19.70 -34.77
CA ASP A 156 41.79 20.91 -35.51
C ASP A 156 41.78 20.58 -37.00
N LYS A 157 40.86 21.21 -37.74
CA LYS A 157 40.85 21.11 -39.20
C LYS A 157 42.12 21.79 -39.70
N GLN A 158 42.92 21.10 -40.53
CA GLN A 158 44.04 21.73 -41.21
C GLN A 158 43.54 22.97 -41.95
N LYS A 159 44.16 24.12 -41.70
CA LYS A 159 43.81 25.38 -42.38
C LYS A 159 44.31 25.30 -43.82
N ILE A 160 43.42 24.89 -44.71
CA ILE A 160 43.67 24.85 -46.15
C ILE A 160 43.45 26.25 -46.74
N SER A 161 44.19 26.58 -47.80
CA SER A 161 43.97 27.79 -48.57
C SER A 161 42.55 27.82 -49.17
N SER A 162 42.00 29.02 -49.38
CA SER A 162 40.65 29.16 -49.93
C SER A 162 40.57 28.61 -51.35
N THR A 163 39.40 28.11 -51.75
CA THR A 163 39.15 27.51 -53.07
C THR A 163 39.58 28.40 -54.24
N CYS A 164 39.37 29.72 -54.13
CA CYS A 164 39.83 30.66 -55.15
C CYS A 164 41.36 30.69 -55.31
N LYS A 165 42.11 30.55 -54.22
CA LYS A 165 43.58 30.48 -54.26
C LYS A 165 44.04 29.12 -54.80
N GLN A 166 43.38 28.04 -54.40
CA GLN A 166 43.67 26.69 -54.89
C GLN A 166 43.58 26.57 -56.42
N HIS A 167 42.59 27.22 -57.05
CA HIS A 167 42.47 27.22 -58.52
C HIS A 167 43.64 27.87 -59.26
N SER A 168 44.36 28.80 -58.62
CA SER A 168 45.52 29.48 -59.19
C SER A 168 46.85 28.78 -58.92
N MET A 169 46.87 27.78 -58.03
CA MET A 169 48.09 27.09 -57.61
C MET A 169 48.48 26.01 -58.61
N LYS A 170 49.78 25.71 -58.70
CA LYS A 170 50.26 24.61 -59.54
C LYS A 170 49.90 23.27 -58.88
N THR A 171 49.65 22.25 -59.70
CA THR A 171 49.27 20.89 -59.25
C THR A 171 50.23 20.29 -58.22
N ASN A 172 51.51 20.59 -58.32
CA ASN A 172 52.54 20.13 -57.38
C ASN A 172 52.50 20.82 -56.01
N GLU A 173 51.90 22.00 -55.91
CA GLU A 173 51.74 22.75 -54.65
C GLU A 173 50.43 22.37 -53.97
N LEU A 174 49.37 22.16 -54.75
CA LEU A 174 48.08 21.63 -54.27
C LEU A 174 48.20 20.24 -53.63
N SER A 175 48.96 19.35 -54.25
CA SER A 175 49.18 17.99 -53.74
C SER A 175 49.99 17.95 -52.43
N LYS A 176 50.73 19.02 -52.12
CA LYS A 176 51.43 19.17 -50.83
C LYS A 176 50.52 19.74 -49.74
N GLU A 177 49.63 20.67 -50.08
CA GLU A 177 48.65 21.22 -49.13
C GLU A 177 47.53 20.22 -48.79
N LEU A 178 47.05 19.47 -49.77
CA LEU A 178 45.99 18.47 -49.60
C LEU A 178 46.66 17.10 -49.43
N THR A 179 47.05 16.78 -48.19
CA THR A 179 47.58 15.44 -47.89
C THR A 179 46.47 14.42 -48.09
N ILE A 180 46.60 13.53 -49.09
CA ILE A 180 45.57 12.56 -49.52
C ILE A 180 45.53 11.34 -48.58
N GLU A 181 45.75 11.52 -47.28
CA GLU A 181 45.57 10.41 -46.36
C GLU A 181 44.08 10.27 -46.06
N PRO A 182 43.45 9.12 -46.38
CA PRO A 182 42.05 8.92 -46.06
C PRO A 182 41.90 8.82 -44.54
N GLN A 183 41.38 9.88 -43.92
CA GLN A 183 40.99 9.84 -42.52
C GLN A 183 39.67 9.07 -42.38
N TRP A 184 39.76 7.74 -42.38
CA TRP A 184 38.65 6.92 -41.90
C TRP A 184 38.56 7.11 -40.37
N GLY A 185 37.49 7.75 -39.93
CA GLY A 185 37.15 7.94 -38.53
C GLY A 185 36.39 6.74 -37.96
#